data_AF-A0A7V9GQA2-F1
#
_entry.id   AF-A0A7V9GQA2-F1
#
_cell.length_a   1.000
_cell.length_b   1.000
_cell.length_c   1.000
_cell.angle_alpha   90.00
_cell.angle_beta   90.00
_cell.angle_gamma   90.00
#
_symmetry.space_group_name_H-M   'P 1'
#
loop_
_entity.id
_entity.type
_entity.pdbx_description
1 polymer ?
#
loop_
_entity_poly.entity_id
_entity_poly.type
_entity_poly.pdbx_seq_one_letter_code
_entity_poly.pdbx_strand_id
1 'polypeptide(L)'
;MARRIQHEQSGFTLIEVMVASLIMVIGVFALVTLADGAASATARTAAREGGTSLARELVETSRAVPYRNLTPTLLRTALESRANLADSTPGGAYTIKRRGVTYTITLEACALDDPKDFYGDHAIDATFCPGQTTSGGVDKNADDARRVGVRVSWRSGGAAASNRQSTVVNNPVGGLGPSVTSLTMRTLVSPLTNPLLETATFDIVTSQVPSRVEWSIDGKKMGEATGSGTSWHFNWPLLSAVGGSVLVRDGTYIVQARAFDSYGRAGAAKPLTINLNRFPPAVVTGFAGGRNGTGTEVDLEWDPNPEKDIVGYRVYRSLTSTVTDSGTPVCETQVTESAAAATSCVDTSAPALGLLSYYSVAAVDRAPNGAYRNSTLASPILIPAETVLTPQPAPTRPTGLSICQGGTSGCDLPSGQVAPVGTKVLTWTKSTDSPSPPDSVASYRVYRDGTANTNRYARVYPPSDPDHTTVSWTETEAAGATHTYRVTAVDNKYKESSKADPWPSVSG
;
A
#
# COMPACT_ATOMS: atom_id res chain seq x y z
N MET A 1 55.20 101.96 -2.69
CA MET A 1 53.75 102.19 -2.45
C MET A 1 53.17 100.93 -1.81
N ALA A 2 53.12 100.86 -0.48
CA ALA A 2 52.64 99.70 0.25
C ALA A 2 51.18 99.93 0.68
N ARG A 3 50.25 99.09 0.22
CA ARG A 3 48.83 99.14 0.58
C ARG A 3 48.54 98.07 1.63
N ARG A 4 48.05 98.55 2.77
CA ARG A 4 47.73 97.89 4.03
C ARG A 4 46.63 96.83 3.86
N ILE A 5 46.86 95.60 4.34
CA ILE A 5 45.80 94.64 4.66
C ILE A 5 45.68 94.66 6.18
N GLN A 6 44.61 95.26 6.70
CA GLN A 6 44.25 95.14 8.11
C GLN A 6 43.42 93.86 8.28
N HIS A 7 43.90 92.97 9.15
CA HIS A 7 43.15 91.83 9.63
C HIS A 7 42.12 92.35 10.64
N GLU A 8 40.83 92.32 10.30
CA GLU A 8 39.76 92.59 11.26
C GLU A 8 39.66 91.39 12.23
N GLN A 9 39.81 91.66 13.52
CA GLN A 9 39.38 90.77 14.60
C GLN A 9 38.04 91.27 15.11
N SER A 10 36.93 90.72 14.61
CA SER A 10 35.62 90.85 15.22
C SER A 10 35.54 89.87 16.40
N GLY A 11 35.63 90.36 17.63
CA GLY A 11 35.35 89.58 18.84
C GLY A 11 33.86 89.29 18.97
N PHE A 12 33.51 88.05 19.31
CA PHE A 12 32.11 87.64 19.51
C PHE A 12 31.46 88.43 20.66
N THR A 13 30.22 88.88 20.45
CA THR A 13 29.44 89.56 21.49
C THR A 13 28.91 88.55 22.52
N LEU A 14 28.72 88.97 23.79
CA LEU A 14 28.15 88.12 24.84
C LEU A 14 26.81 87.48 24.41
N ILE A 15 26.01 88.22 23.64
CA ILE A 15 24.72 87.77 23.11
C ILE A 15 24.90 86.62 22.13
N GLU A 16 25.88 86.67 21.21
CA GLU A 16 26.16 85.56 20.29
C GLU A 16 26.61 84.30 21.02
N VAL A 17 27.42 84.42 22.07
CA VAL A 17 27.86 83.27 22.89
C VAL A 17 26.68 82.68 23.68
N MET A 18 25.77 83.51 24.20
CA MET A 18 24.55 83.06 24.88
C MET A 18 23.57 82.39 23.92
N VAL A 19 23.38 82.93 22.72
CA VAL A 19 22.52 82.32 21.69
C VAL A 19 23.12 81.01 21.19
N ALA A 20 24.43 80.96 20.94
CA ALA A 20 25.12 79.73 20.53
C ALA A 20 25.04 78.65 21.61
N SER A 21 25.20 79.00 22.89
CA SER A 21 25.06 78.04 23.99
C SER A 21 23.62 77.56 24.19
N LEU A 22 22.61 78.43 24.02
CA LEU A 22 21.19 78.03 24.03
C LEU A 22 20.85 77.08 22.88
N ILE A 23 21.29 77.37 21.65
CA ILE A 23 21.11 76.50 20.49
C ILE A 23 21.79 75.15 20.72
N MET A 24 22.99 75.13 21.30
CA MET A 24 23.69 73.90 21.66
C MET A 24 22.92 73.08 22.69
N VAL A 25 22.40 73.71 23.74
CA VAL A 25 21.60 73.02 24.78
C VAL A 25 20.33 72.42 24.17
N ILE A 26 19.60 73.18 23.34
CA ILE A 26 18.41 72.67 22.62
C ILE A 26 18.79 71.51 21.69
N GLY A 27 19.91 71.63 20.96
CA GLY A 27 20.43 70.57 20.10
C GLY A 27 20.78 69.29 20.86
N VAL A 28 21.39 69.41 22.04
CA VAL A 28 21.71 68.27 22.92
C VAL A 28 20.43 67.64 23.46
N PHE A 29 19.45 68.41 23.92
CA PHE A 29 18.16 67.86 24.37
C PHE A 29 17.38 67.18 23.22
N ALA A 30 17.40 67.75 22.01
CA ALA A 30 16.82 67.12 20.83
C ALA A 30 17.53 65.79 20.49
N LEU A 31 18.85 65.75 20.60
CA LEU A 31 19.62 64.51 20.36
C LEU A 31 19.31 63.43 21.41
N VAL A 32 19.24 63.79 22.69
CA VAL A 32 18.92 62.84 23.77
C VAL A 32 17.52 62.25 23.59
N THR A 33 16.53 63.09 23.29
CA THR A 33 15.15 62.61 23.04
C THR A 33 15.05 61.70 21.80
N LEU A 34 15.80 62.01 20.73
CA LEU A 34 15.91 61.13 19.57
C LEU A 34 16.60 59.80 19.91
N ALA A 35 17.68 59.83 20.70
CA ALA A 35 18.40 58.64 21.14
C ALA A 35 17.53 57.72 22.01
N ASP A 36 16.79 58.29 22.96
CA ASP A 36 15.84 57.54 23.80
C ASP A 36 14.70 56.96 22.98
N GLY A 37 14.18 57.74 22.01
CA GLY A 37 13.18 57.28 21.05
C GLY A 37 13.67 56.09 20.21
N ALA A 38 14.90 56.17 19.71
CA ALA A 38 15.56 55.11 18.94
C ALA A 38 15.83 53.86 19.80
N ALA A 39 16.30 54.02 21.03
CA ALA A 39 16.51 52.93 21.97
C ALA A 39 15.20 52.22 22.34
N SER A 40 14.13 52.98 22.60
CA SER A 40 12.79 52.46 22.87
C SER A 40 12.19 51.73 21.66
N ALA A 41 12.35 52.27 20.45
CA ALA A 41 11.96 51.59 19.21
C ALA A 41 12.72 50.27 19.02
N THR A 42 14.04 50.27 19.24
CA THR A 42 14.88 49.08 19.16
C THR A 42 14.47 48.02 20.18
N ALA A 43 14.20 48.42 21.43
CA ALA A 43 13.72 47.51 22.48
C ALA A 43 12.35 46.90 22.14
N ARG A 44 11.43 47.69 21.55
CA ARG A 44 10.13 47.20 21.07
C ARG A 44 10.28 46.17 19.95
N THR A 45 11.15 46.44 18.97
CA THR A 45 11.44 45.51 17.86
C THR A 45 12.06 44.22 18.39
N ALA A 46 13.07 44.31 19.27
CA ALA A 46 13.71 43.15 19.88
C ALA A 46 12.72 42.29 20.70
N ALA A 47 11.78 42.91 21.42
CA ALA A 47 10.72 42.19 22.13
C ALA A 47 9.76 41.48 21.17
N ARG A 48 9.43 42.10 20.03
CA ARG A 48 8.57 41.49 19.00
C ARG A 48 9.25 40.31 18.30
N GLU A 49 10.53 40.45 17.95
CA GLU A 49 11.34 39.37 17.39
C GLU A 49 11.46 38.21 18.38
N GLY A 50 11.74 38.52 19.66
CA GLY A 50 11.80 37.53 20.73
C GLY A 50 10.48 36.78 20.92
N GLY A 51 9.35 37.48 20.94
CA GLY A 51 8.03 36.86 21.04
C GLY A 51 7.67 35.99 19.84
N THR A 52 8.05 36.39 18.63
CA THR A 52 7.81 35.63 17.40
C THR A 52 8.68 34.38 17.30
N SER A 53 9.96 34.51 17.66
CA SER A 53 10.90 33.38 17.74
C SER A 53 10.46 32.37 18.80
N LEU A 54 10.05 32.86 19.99
CA LEU A 54 9.54 32.00 21.05
C LEU A 54 8.25 31.27 20.67
N ALA A 55 7.28 31.97 20.03
CA ALA A 55 6.06 31.34 19.54
C ALA A 55 6.38 30.21 18.56
N ARG A 56 7.35 30.41 17.66
CA ARG A 56 7.79 29.39 16.70
C ARG A 56 8.43 28.20 17.40
N GLU A 57 9.34 28.45 18.32
CA GLU A 57 10.02 27.39 19.08
C GLU A 57 9.04 26.52 19.88
N LEU A 58 8.03 27.14 20.51
CA LEU A 58 6.98 26.44 21.24
C LEU A 58 6.11 25.57 20.31
N VAL A 59 5.73 26.11 19.14
CA VAL A 59 4.96 25.38 18.13
C VAL A 59 5.77 24.21 17.56
N GLU A 60 7.03 24.42 17.17
CA GLU A 60 7.88 23.33 16.65
C GLU A 60 8.15 22.27 17.72
N THR A 61 8.36 22.70 18.96
CA THR A 61 8.51 21.79 20.10
C THR A 61 7.27 20.91 20.30
N SER A 62 6.06 21.48 20.15
CA SER A 62 4.82 20.75 20.34
C SER A 62 4.68 19.55 19.40
N ARG A 63 5.31 19.57 18.22
CA ARG A 63 5.30 18.47 17.24
C ARG A 63 6.04 17.22 17.73
N ALA A 64 6.95 17.38 18.68
CA ALA A 64 7.70 16.29 19.30
C ALA A 64 7.05 15.75 20.58
N VAL A 65 5.91 16.32 21.00
CA VAL A 65 5.14 15.83 22.14
C VAL A 65 4.27 14.66 21.67
N PRO A 66 4.18 13.54 22.43
CA PRO A 66 3.30 12.44 22.08
C PRO A 66 1.88 12.93 21.79
N TYR A 67 1.27 12.47 20.69
CA TYR A 67 -0.01 12.98 20.20
C TYR A 67 -1.11 13.02 21.28
N ARG A 68 -1.21 11.96 22.09
CA ARG A 68 -2.14 11.88 23.24
C ARG A 68 -1.96 12.96 24.30
N ASN A 69 -0.76 13.55 24.40
CA ASN A 69 -0.41 14.59 25.36
C ASN A 69 -0.64 16.00 24.80
N LEU A 70 -1.18 16.16 23.58
CA LEU A 70 -1.52 17.45 22.99
C LEU A 70 -2.83 18.00 23.58
N THR A 71 -2.85 18.22 24.88
CA THR A 71 -3.86 18.97 25.63
C THR A 71 -3.18 20.18 26.28
N PRO A 72 -3.87 21.29 26.59
CA PRO A 72 -3.21 22.48 27.15
C PRO A 72 -2.37 22.16 28.41
N THR A 73 -2.87 21.30 29.29
CA THR A 73 -2.19 20.90 30.53
C THR A 73 -0.97 20.03 30.28
N LEU A 74 -1.12 18.93 29.53
CA LEU A 74 -0.01 17.98 29.30
C LEU A 74 1.04 18.56 28.36
N LEU A 75 0.64 19.43 27.42
CA LEU A 75 1.56 20.18 26.58
C LEU A 75 2.41 21.13 27.42
N ARG A 76 1.82 21.85 28.40
CA ARG A 76 2.58 22.68 29.34
C ARG A 76 3.63 21.85 30.09
N THR A 77 3.23 20.72 30.67
CA THR A 77 4.14 19.82 31.38
C THR A 77 5.29 19.34 30.49
N ALA A 78 4.99 18.96 29.24
CA ALA A 78 6.01 18.54 28.28
C ALA A 78 6.97 19.68 27.88
N LEU A 79 6.45 20.91 27.71
CA LEU A 79 7.25 22.09 27.41
C LEU A 79 8.18 22.46 28.59
N GLU A 80 7.66 22.50 29.81
CA GLU A 80 8.41 22.86 31.01
C GLU A 80 9.55 21.88 31.33
N SER A 81 9.44 20.62 30.89
CA SER A 81 10.54 19.64 31.01
C SER A 81 11.80 20.02 30.22
N ARG A 82 11.71 20.98 29.30
CA ARG A 82 12.84 21.47 28.51
C ARG A 82 13.44 22.70 29.19
N ALA A 83 14.75 22.65 29.46
CA ALA A 83 15.44 23.69 30.23
C ALA A 83 15.25 25.12 29.69
N ASN A 84 15.15 25.28 28.37
CA ASN A 84 14.96 26.56 27.67
C ASN A 84 13.51 27.08 27.62
N LEU A 85 12.55 26.28 28.12
CA LEU A 85 11.11 26.56 28.12
C LEU A 85 10.48 26.38 29.52
N ALA A 86 11.30 26.19 30.57
CA ALA A 86 10.81 26.14 31.93
C ALA A 86 10.09 27.45 32.33
N ASP A 87 9.08 27.35 33.19
CA ASP A 87 8.34 28.52 33.68
C ASP A 87 9.27 29.43 34.49
N SER A 88 9.30 30.72 34.12
CA SER A 88 10.08 31.73 34.81
C SER A 88 9.43 32.22 36.11
N THR A 89 8.16 31.87 36.37
CA THR A 89 7.45 32.22 37.61
C THR A 89 6.53 31.08 38.03
N PRO A 90 7.04 30.08 38.78
CA PRO A 90 6.27 28.92 39.20
C PRO A 90 5.00 29.30 39.99
N GLY A 91 3.90 28.58 39.75
CA GLY A 91 2.64 28.73 40.50
C GLY A 91 1.62 29.70 39.90
N GLY A 92 1.88 30.25 38.70
CA GLY A 92 0.97 31.18 38.01
C GLY A 92 0.76 30.89 36.53
N ALA A 93 0.48 31.95 35.77
CA ALA A 93 0.45 31.89 34.32
C ALA A 93 1.81 31.40 33.79
N TYR A 94 1.80 30.57 32.74
CA TYR A 94 3.04 30.08 32.15
C TYR A 94 3.83 31.25 31.55
N THR A 95 5.02 31.52 32.08
CA THR A 95 5.85 32.65 31.66
C THR A 95 7.24 32.20 31.26
N ILE A 96 7.84 32.89 30.29
CA ILE A 96 9.22 32.67 29.89
C ILE A 96 9.92 34.02 29.79
N LYS A 97 11.07 34.16 30.45
CA LYS A 97 11.88 35.39 30.38
C LYS A 97 13.03 35.22 29.38
N ARG A 98 13.10 36.09 28.37
CA ARG A 98 14.21 36.14 27.39
C ARG A 98 14.68 37.56 27.18
N ARG A 99 15.99 37.78 27.26
CA ARG A 99 16.64 39.10 27.04
C ARG A 99 15.98 40.22 27.85
N GLY A 100 15.61 39.94 29.10
CA GLY A 100 14.98 40.91 30.01
C GLY A 100 13.47 41.11 29.81
N VAL A 101 12.85 40.53 28.78
CA VAL A 101 11.41 40.61 28.53
C VAL A 101 10.73 39.34 29.05
N THR A 102 9.66 39.51 29.84
CA THR A 102 8.80 38.41 30.27
C THR A 102 7.65 38.23 29.27
N TYR A 103 7.54 37.02 28.74
CA TYR A 103 6.47 36.60 27.84
C TYR A 103 5.50 35.71 28.61
N THR A 104 4.20 36.00 28.51
CA THR A 104 3.14 35.12 28.99
C THR A 104 2.66 34.25 27.85
N ILE A 105 2.57 32.94 28.11
CA ILE A 105 2.25 31.92 27.12
C ILE A 105 0.85 31.37 27.41
N THR A 106 0.01 31.35 26.38
CA THR A 106 -1.28 30.65 26.39
C THR A 106 -1.26 29.55 25.36
N LEU A 107 -1.52 28.32 25.81
CA LEU A 107 -1.55 27.12 24.98
C LEU A 107 -2.99 26.73 24.69
N GLU A 108 -3.28 26.49 23.42
CA GLU A 108 -4.57 26.01 22.92
C GLU A 108 -4.32 24.68 22.20
N ALA A 109 -5.17 23.67 22.41
CA ALA A 109 -5.14 22.44 21.65
C ALA A 109 -6.56 21.93 21.44
N CYS A 110 -6.88 21.55 20.21
CA CYS A 110 -8.20 21.02 19.85
C CYS A 110 -8.09 20.03 18.69
N ALA A 111 -9.03 19.10 18.60
CA ALA A 111 -9.12 18.07 17.57
C ALA A 111 -9.77 18.58 16.27
N LEU A 112 -9.41 17.95 15.17
CA LEU A 112 -9.92 18.14 13.81
C LEU A 112 -10.31 16.76 13.28
N ASP A 113 -11.54 16.66 12.76
CA ASP A 113 -12.13 15.50 12.08
C ASP A 113 -11.98 15.72 10.56
N ASP A 114 -11.37 14.78 9.84
CA ASP A 114 -11.23 14.86 8.38
C ASP A 114 -12.54 14.43 7.69
N PRO A 115 -13.25 15.33 6.98
CA PRO A 115 -14.51 14.94 6.33
C PRO A 115 -14.35 13.88 5.22
N LYS A 116 -13.12 13.54 4.81
CA LYS A 116 -12.86 12.55 3.75
C LYS A 116 -13.15 11.11 4.15
N ASP A 117 -13.05 10.74 5.43
CA ASP A 117 -13.40 9.43 5.96
C ASP A 117 -14.70 9.42 6.77
N PHE A 118 -15.54 10.43 6.50
CA PHE A 118 -16.81 10.72 7.17
C PHE A 118 -16.63 11.19 8.61
N TYR A 119 -17.69 11.77 9.18
CA TYR A 119 -17.63 12.32 10.54
C TYR A 119 -17.77 11.23 11.61
N GLY A 120 -17.02 11.40 12.69
CA GLY A 120 -17.16 10.64 13.92
C GLY A 120 -17.83 11.42 15.06
N ASP A 121 -17.87 10.80 16.22
CA ASP A 121 -18.61 11.34 17.37
C ASP A 121 -17.77 12.40 18.12
N HIS A 122 -18.23 13.65 18.06
CA HIS A 122 -17.57 14.79 18.69
C HIS A 122 -17.86 14.93 20.19
N ALA A 123 -18.74 14.09 20.75
CA ALA A 123 -19.02 14.07 22.18
C ALA A 123 -18.00 13.25 22.99
N ILE A 124 -17.10 12.53 22.32
CA ILE A 124 -16.18 11.56 22.95
C ILE A 124 -14.77 12.14 23.13
N ASP A 125 -14.29 12.22 24.39
CA ASP A 125 -12.91 12.43 24.90
C ASP A 125 -11.96 13.46 24.23
N ALA A 126 -12.39 14.21 23.23
CA ALA A 126 -11.62 15.24 22.56
C ALA A 126 -12.42 16.55 22.50
N THR A 127 -11.73 17.66 22.76
CA THR A 127 -12.30 18.99 22.52
C THR A 127 -12.05 19.37 21.07
N PHE A 128 -13.10 19.32 20.24
CA PHE A 128 -13.02 19.69 18.84
C PHE A 128 -12.81 21.19 18.63
N CYS A 129 -12.11 21.54 17.57
CA CYS A 129 -11.79 22.91 17.26
C CYS A 129 -13.05 23.73 16.92
N PRO A 130 -13.09 25.04 17.27
CA PRO A 130 -14.18 25.91 16.84
C PRO A 130 -14.44 25.81 15.33
N GLY A 131 -15.70 25.60 14.96
CA GLY A 131 -16.15 25.37 13.57
C GLY A 131 -16.35 23.90 13.19
N GLN A 132 -15.85 22.94 13.97
CA GLN A 132 -16.08 21.50 13.79
C GLN A 132 -17.43 21.10 14.41
N THR A 133 -18.53 21.48 13.75
CA THR A 133 -19.90 21.33 14.28
C THR A 133 -20.62 20.08 13.79
N THR A 134 -20.21 19.53 12.65
CA THR A 134 -20.78 18.30 12.11
C THR A 134 -20.18 17.11 12.84
N SER A 135 -21.03 16.24 13.39
CA SER A 135 -20.62 14.99 14.02
C SER A 135 -21.38 13.83 13.37
N GLY A 136 -20.78 12.64 13.36
CA GLY A 136 -21.35 11.42 12.84
C GLY A 136 -20.99 10.21 13.69
N GLY A 137 -21.14 9.02 13.13
CA GLY A 137 -20.73 7.77 13.80
C GLY A 137 -20.14 6.75 12.85
N VAL A 138 -19.82 7.17 11.63
CA VAL A 138 -19.24 6.32 10.59
C VAL A 138 -17.75 6.17 10.87
N ASP A 139 -17.06 7.30 11.00
CA ASP A 139 -15.71 7.29 11.51
C ASP A 139 -15.73 7.02 13.02
N LYS A 140 -14.86 6.11 13.45
CA LYS A 140 -14.67 5.79 14.85
C LYS A 140 -13.56 6.62 15.48
N ASN A 141 -12.74 7.31 14.70
CA ASN A 141 -11.50 7.94 15.12
C ASN A 141 -11.40 9.45 14.81
N ALA A 142 -12.46 10.23 15.05
CA ALA A 142 -12.57 11.64 14.63
C ALA A 142 -11.47 12.60 15.13
N ASP A 143 -10.57 12.18 16.01
CA ASP A 143 -9.36 12.93 16.37
C ASP A 143 -8.23 12.62 15.36
N ASP A 144 -8.40 13.07 14.11
CA ASP A 144 -7.47 12.81 13.00
C ASP A 144 -6.26 13.72 13.06
N ALA A 145 -6.44 14.95 13.52
CA ALA A 145 -5.39 15.92 13.68
C ALA A 145 -5.67 16.82 14.87
N ARG A 146 -4.61 17.29 15.54
CA ARG A 146 -4.74 18.32 16.57
C ARG A 146 -4.14 19.62 16.09
N ARG A 147 -4.91 20.69 16.22
CA ARG A 147 -4.41 22.05 16.06
C ARG A 147 -3.86 22.53 17.40
N VAL A 148 -2.57 22.78 17.43
CA VAL A 148 -1.89 23.40 18.59
C VAL A 148 -1.73 24.89 18.29
N GLY A 149 -2.29 25.73 19.15
CA GLY A 149 -2.13 27.18 19.13
C GLY A 149 -1.26 27.65 20.28
N VAL A 150 -0.31 28.54 19.99
CA VAL A 150 0.52 29.20 21.00
C VAL A 150 0.33 30.70 20.85
N ARG A 151 -0.21 31.33 21.89
CA ARG A 151 -0.26 32.79 22.00
C ARG A 151 0.83 33.25 22.96
N VAL A 152 1.66 34.16 22.50
CA VAL A 152 2.73 34.78 23.27
C VAL A 152 2.39 36.25 23.44
N SER A 153 2.22 36.72 24.66
CA SER A 153 1.95 38.14 24.98
C SER A 153 3.04 38.74 25.86
N TRP A 154 3.37 40.00 25.65
CA TRP A 154 4.36 40.74 26.41
C TRP A 154 3.99 42.21 26.53
N ARG A 155 4.68 42.93 27.42
CA ARG A 155 4.60 44.40 27.51
C ARG A 155 5.92 45.02 27.06
N SER A 156 5.86 46.11 26.30
CA SER A 156 7.03 46.89 25.89
C SER A 156 6.69 48.37 25.88
N GLY A 157 7.44 49.18 26.63
CA GLY A 157 7.18 50.63 26.75
C GLY A 157 5.78 50.99 27.24
N GLY A 158 5.19 50.18 28.15
CA GLY A 158 3.83 50.37 28.66
C GLY A 158 2.70 49.82 27.77
N ALA A 159 2.98 49.53 26.50
CA ALA A 159 2.01 48.92 25.58
C ALA A 159 2.00 47.39 25.67
N ALA A 160 0.81 46.79 25.63
CA ALA A 160 0.65 45.35 25.50
C ALA A 160 0.75 44.93 24.03
N ALA A 161 1.44 43.82 23.75
CA ALA A 161 1.57 43.23 22.44
C ALA A 161 1.44 41.71 22.53
N SER A 162 1.01 41.09 21.43
CA SER A 162 0.90 39.63 21.35
C SER A 162 1.11 39.11 19.93
N ASN A 163 1.52 37.87 19.82
CA ASN A 163 1.55 37.09 18.58
C ASN A 163 0.90 35.72 18.84
N ARG A 164 0.21 35.15 17.84
CA ARG A 164 -0.32 33.80 17.88
C ARG A 164 0.22 33.01 16.69
N GLN A 165 0.78 31.85 16.97
CA GLN A 165 1.15 30.86 15.95
C GLN A 165 0.37 29.57 16.19
N SER A 166 0.16 28.80 15.13
CA SER A 166 -0.48 27.50 15.23
C SER A 166 0.14 26.51 14.26
N THR A 167 0.12 25.23 14.64
CA THR A 167 0.45 24.11 13.77
C THR A 167 -0.65 23.06 13.84
N VAL A 168 -0.66 22.18 12.85
CA VAL A 168 -1.45 20.95 12.88
C VAL A 168 -0.47 19.78 13.06
N VAL A 169 -0.83 18.87 13.95
CA VAL A 169 -0.13 17.59 14.14
C VAL A 169 -1.12 16.50 13.76
N ASN A 170 -0.76 15.67 12.79
CA ASN A 170 -1.62 14.55 12.36
C ASN A 170 -1.50 13.40 13.36
N ASN A 171 -2.61 12.70 13.58
CA ASN A 171 -2.64 11.49 14.39
C ASN A 171 -1.87 10.40 13.66
N PRO A 172 -0.73 9.92 14.19
CA PRO A 172 0.14 9.00 13.47
C PRO A 172 -0.46 7.60 13.30
N VAL A 173 -1.52 7.27 14.04
CA VAL A 173 -2.12 5.92 14.09
C VAL A 173 -3.61 5.93 13.71
N GLY A 174 -4.18 7.09 13.37
CA GLY A 174 -5.60 7.24 13.04
C GLY A 174 -6.53 6.83 14.17
N GLY A 175 -6.15 7.07 15.44
CA GLY A 175 -6.99 6.80 16.62
C GLY A 175 -6.21 6.81 17.95
N LEU A 176 -6.85 7.22 19.05
CA LEU A 176 -6.24 7.19 20.40
C LEU A 176 -6.43 5.88 21.16
N GLY A 177 -6.91 4.84 20.47
CA GLY A 177 -7.19 3.56 21.08
C GLY A 177 -5.93 2.83 21.60
N PRO A 178 -6.12 1.74 22.34
CA PRO A 178 -5.04 0.87 22.81
C PRO A 178 -4.19 0.40 21.63
N SER A 179 -2.87 0.51 21.76
CA SER A 179 -1.93 0.03 20.75
C SER A 179 -1.41 -1.35 21.12
N VAL A 180 -1.15 -2.21 20.14
CA VAL A 180 -0.48 -3.49 20.35
C VAL A 180 1.02 -3.24 20.42
N THR A 181 1.63 -3.46 21.59
CA THR A 181 3.06 -3.22 21.83
C THR A 181 3.89 -4.47 21.56
N SER A 182 3.32 -5.65 21.82
CA SER A 182 3.93 -6.95 21.55
C SER A 182 2.95 -7.89 20.85
N LEU A 183 3.45 -8.63 19.87
CA LEU A 183 2.79 -9.78 19.25
C LEU A 183 3.86 -10.85 19.05
N THR A 184 3.74 -11.97 19.74
CA THR A 184 4.73 -13.06 19.73
C THR A 184 4.05 -14.40 19.56
N MET A 185 4.62 -15.26 18.73
CA MET A 185 4.19 -16.65 18.62
C MET A 185 4.79 -17.48 19.76
N ARG A 186 4.01 -18.35 20.41
CA ARG A 186 4.50 -19.23 21.49
C ARG A 186 5.51 -20.26 21.00
N THR A 187 5.36 -20.74 19.78
CA THR A 187 6.34 -21.60 19.11
C THR A 187 7.41 -20.74 18.45
N LEU A 188 8.64 -20.78 18.99
CA LEU A 188 9.71 -19.85 18.65
C LEU A 188 10.48 -20.16 17.35
N VAL A 189 9.94 -20.99 16.44
CA VAL A 189 10.64 -21.31 15.18
C VAL A 189 9.81 -20.92 13.97
N SER A 190 10.33 -19.98 13.19
CA SER A 190 9.88 -19.65 11.84
C SER A 190 11.04 -20.00 10.89
N PRO A 191 10.82 -20.78 9.82
CA PRO A 191 9.53 -21.30 9.38
C PRO A 191 8.95 -22.39 10.29
N LEU A 192 7.63 -22.51 10.34
CA LEU A 192 6.94 -23.64 10.95
C LEU A 192 7.03 -24.84 10.01
N THR A 193 7.69 -25.89 10.49
CA THR A 193 8.00 -27.08 9.67
C THR A 193 7.29 -28.34 10.12
N ASN A 194 6.65 -28.33 11.29
CA ASN A 194 5.94 -29.50 11.81
C ASN A 194 4.61 -29.70 11.07
N PRO A 195 4.43 -30.77 10.27
CA PRO A 195 3.20 -31.03 9.54
C PRO A 195 2.02 -31.41 10.45
N LEU A 196 2.27 -31.76 11.71
CA LEU A 196 1.25 -32.11 12.69
C LEU A 196 0.82 -30.91 13.56
N LEU A 197 1.36 -29.72 13.31
CA LEU A 197 0.98 -28.53 14.07
C LEU A 197 -0.44 -28.08 13.67
N GLU A 198 -1.41 -28.41 14.52
CA GLU A 198 -2.81 -28.06 14.29
C GLU A 198 -3.10 -26.57 14.48
N THR A 199 -2.44 -25.93 15.46
CA THR A 199 -2.69 -24.53 15.81
C THR A 199 -1.40 -23.79 16.11
N ALA A 200 -1.37 -22.52 15.71
CA ALA A 200 -0.35 -21.55 16.06
C ALA A 200 -0.90 -20.56 17.08
N THR A 201 -0.36 -20.57 18.30
CA THR A 201 -0.80 -19.66 19.37
C THR A 201 0.07 -18.41 19.44
N PHE A 202 -0.59 -17.26 19.61
CA PHE A 202 0.06 -15.96 19.71
C PHE A 202 -0.35 -15.25 21.00
N ASP A 203 0.63 -14.65 21.66
CA ASP A 203 0.44 -13.76 22.79
C ASP A 203 0.56 -12.29 22.34
N ILE A 204 -0.29 -11.46 22.93
CA ILE A 204 -0.45 -10.05 22.64
C ILE A 204 -0.31 -9.26 23.93
N VAL A 205 0.42 -8.15 23.87
CA VAL A 205 0.44 -7.12 24.92
C VAL A 205 -0.03 -5.79 24.36
N THR A 206 -0.94 -5.12 25.07
CA THR A 206 -1.46 -3.80 24.69
C THR A 206 -0.95 -2.69 25.60
N SER A 207 -0.94 -1.45 25.12
CA SER A 207 -0.49 -0.28 25.89
C SER A 207 -1.47 0.21 26.95
N GLN A 208 -2.74 -0.18 26.83
CA GLN A 208 -3.85 0.13 27.75
C GLN A 208 -4.82 -1.06 27.73
N VAL A 209 -5.71 -1.15 28.74
CA VAL A 209 -6.75 -2.18 28.78
C VAL A 209 -7.72 -1.94 27.62
N PRO A 210 -7.80 -2.86 26.63
CA PRO A 210 -8.73 -2.72 25.53
C PRO A 210 -10.11 -3.28 25.88
N SER A 211 -11.13 -2.82 25.15
CA SER A 211 -12.47 -3.43 25.17
C SER A 211 -12.50 -4.73 24.38
N ARG A 212 -11.76 -4.78 23.25
CA ARG A 212 -11.59 -5.95 22.39
C ARG A 212 -10.25 -5.90 21.67
N VAL A 213 -9.77 -7.07 21.27
CA VAL A 213 -8.58 -7.22 20.43
C VAL A 213 -8.93 -8.12 19.26
N GLU A 214 -8.71 -7.65 18.04
CA GLU A 214 -8.94 -8.40 16.81
C GLU A 214 -7.62 -8.89 16.24
N TRP A 215 -7.65 -10.04 15.57
CA TRP A 215 -6.51 -10.55 14.82
C TRP A 215 -6.90 -10.87 13.38
N SER A 216 -5.90 -10.79 12.51
CA SER A 216 -6.05 -10.91 11.06
C SER A 216 -4.87 -11.63 10.43
N ILE A 217 -5.12 -12.20 9.26
CA ILE A 217 -4.13 -12.83 8.38
C ILE A 217 -4.20 -12.11 7.04
N ASP A 218 -3.08 -11.56 6.58
CA ASP A 218 -2.97 -10.79 5.33
C ASP A 218 -4.04 -9.68 5.22
N GLY A 219 -4.34 -9.03 6.34
CA GLY A 219 -5.34 -7.97 6.43
C GLY A 219 -6.79 -8.44 6.56
N LYS A 220 -7.09 -9.73 6.38
CA LYS A 220 -8.43 -10.28 6.59
C LYS A 220 -8.67 -10.58 8.07
N LYS A 221 -9.69 -9.96 8.69
CA LYS A 221 -10.12 -10.27 10.07
C LYS A 221 -10.47 -11.75 10.19
N MET A 222 -9.85 -12.43 11.13
CA MET A 222 -10.09 -13.84 11.41
C MET A 222 -10.93 -14.06 12.67
N GLY A 223 -10.78 -13.18 13.66
CA GLY A 223 -11.56 -13.26 14.89
C GLY A 223 -11.09 -12.28 15.95
N GLU A 224 -11.55 -12.51 17.17
CA GLU A 224 -11.17 -11.76 18.36
C GLU A 224 -10.28 -12.62 19.25
N ALA A 225 -9.26 -11.99 19.83
CA ALA A 225 -8.40 -12.61 20.82
C ALA A 225 -9.14 -12.70 22.16
N THR A 226 -8.68 -13.58 23.04
CA THR A 226 -9.21 -13.76 24.40
C THR A 226 -8.14 -13.34 25.41
N GLY A 227 -8.54 -12.65 26.47
CA GLY A 227 -7.60 -12.10 27.44
C GLY A 227 -8.25 -11.28 28.53
N SER A 228 -7.41 -10.69 29.38
CA SER A 228 -7.84 -9.75 30.42
C SER A 228 -6.74 -8.73 30.70
N GLY A 229 -7.14 -7.53 31.17
CA GLY A 229 -6.22 -6.42 31.32
C GLY A 229 -5.51 -6.12 30.00
N THR A 230 -4.18 -6.07 30.01
CA THR A 230 -3.36 -5.81 28.81
C THR A 230 -2.79 -7.08 28.17
N SER A 231 -3.13 -8.28 28.66
CA SER A 231 -2.59 -9.56 28.18
C SER A 231 -3.66 -10.37 27.47
N TRP A 232 -3.44 -10.65 26.20
CA TRP A 232 -4.40 -11.30 25.30
C TRP A 232 -3.70 -12.38 24.48
N HIS A 233 -4.45 -13.34 23.96
CA HIS A 233 -3.92 -14.36 23.07
C HIS A 233 -4.98 -14.84 22.08
N PHE A 234 -4.54 -15.40 20.97
CA PHE A 234 -5.42 -16.07 20.02
C PHE A 234 -4.75 -17.32 19.43
N ASN A 235 -5.58 -18.20 18.89
CA ASN A 235 -5.14 -19.40 18.18
C ASN A 235 -5.46 -19.26 16.70
N TRP A 236 -4.45 -19.43 15.86
CA TRP A 236 -4.59 -19.54 14.42
C TRP A 236 -4.65 -21.03 14.03
N PRO A 237 -5.83 -21.56 13.65
CA PRO A 237 -5.94 -22.95 13.23
C PRO A 237 -5.30 -23.15 11.86
N LEU A 238 -4.36 -24.10 11.80
CA LEU A 238 -3.60 -24.48 10.62
C LEU A 238 -4.12 -25.78 9.99
N LEU A 239 -4.64 -26.70 10.82
CA LEU A 239 -5.31 -27.94 10.43
C LEU A 239 -6.71 -28.01 11.03
N SER A 240 -7.60 -28.79 10.41
CA SER A 240 -8.91 -29.10 10.97
C SER A 240 -8.76 -30.05 12.16
N ALA A 241 -9.36 -29.69 13.30
CA ALA A 241 -9.45 -30.57 14.46
C ALA A 241 -10.23 -31.87 14.16
N VAL A 242 -11.08 -31.86 13.12
CA VAL A 242 -11.80 -33.03 12.63
C VAL A 242 -11.14 -33.50 11.33
N GLY A 243 -10.50 -34.67 11.37
CA GLY A 243 -9.93 -35.31 10.17
C GLY A 243 -8.58 -34.75 9.69
N GLY A 244 -7.99 -33.74 10.37
CA GLY A 244 -6.61 -33.29 10.12
C GLY A 244 -6.38 -32.61 8.77
N SER A 245 -7.43 -32.23 8.04
CA SER A 245 -7.30 -31.59 6.74
C SER A 245 -6.62 -30.23 6.85
N VAL A 246 -5.74 -29.91 5.90
CA VAL A 246 -5.00 -28.64 5.85
C VAL A 246 -5.97 -27.47 5.63
N LEU A 247 -5.99 -26.51 6.57
CA LEU A 247 -6.82 -25.28 6.47
C LEU A 247 -6.04 -24.11 5.86
N VAL A 248 -4.74 -24.07 6.11
CA VAL A 248 -3.84 -23.02 5.64
C VAL A 248 -2.74 -23.69 4.83
N ARG A 249 -2.52 -23.24 3.60
CA ARG A 249 -1.44 -23.75 2.73
C ARG A 249 -0.08 -23.17 3.15
N ASP A 250 1.00 -23.79 2.70
CA ASP A 250 2.34 -23.29 3.04
C ASP A 250 2.68 -21.97 2.31
N GLY A 251 3.66 -21.27 2.88
CA GLY A 251 4.14 -19.96 2.45
C GLY A 251 4.05 -18.86 3.51
N THR A 252 4.22 -17.61 3.04
CA THR A 252 4.39 -16.44 3.91
C THR A 252 3.06 -15.75 4.20
N TYR A 253 2.85 -15.44 5.47
CA TYR A 253 1.65 -14.78 5.98
C TYR A 253 2.02 -13.63 6.91
N ILE A 254 1.23 -12.56 6.86
CA ILE A 254 1.31 -11.46 7.83
C ILE A 254 0.20 -11.65 8.85
N VAL A 255 0.58 -12.06 10.06
CA VAL A 255 -0.31 -12.14 11.21
C VAL A 255 -0.32 -10.78 11.89
N GLN A 256 -1.49 -10.18 12.11
CA GLN A 256 -1.59 -8.86 12.73
C GLN A 256 -2.64 -8.83 13.83
N ALA A 257 -2.34 -8.12 14.92
CA ALA A 257 -3.31 -7.80 15.97
C ALA A 257 -3.60 -6.29 16.04
N ARG A 258 -4.86 -5.93 16.33
CA ARG A 258 -5.35 -4.57 16.57
C ARG A 258 -6.21 -4.55 17.82
N ALA A 259 -5.99 -3.57 18.69
CA ALA A 259 -6.74 -3.42 19.93
C ALA A 259 -7.63 -2.18 19.86
N PHE A 260 -8.81 -2.25 20.49
CA PHE A 260 -9.84 -1.22 20.44
C PHE A 260 -10.30 -0.81 21.84
N ASP A 261 -10.70 0.45 22.03
CA ASP A 261 -11.36 0.93 23.26
C ASP A 261 -12.88 0.71 23.23
N SER A 262 -13.59 1.13 24.28
CA SER A 262 -15.05 0.99 24.41
C SER A 262 -15.84 1.75 23.34
N TYR A 263 -15.22 2.73 22.68
CA TYR A 263 -15.82 3.53 21.62
C TYR A 263 -15.52 2.96 20.22
N GLY A 264 -14.70 1.91 20.15
CA GLY A 264 -14.31 1.27 18.90
C GLY A 264 -13.12 1.93 18.20
N ARG A 265 -12.36 2.79 18.89
CA ARG A 265 -11.12 3.39 18.39
C ARG A 265 -9.96 2.42 18.49
N ALA A 266 -9.16 2.32 17.45
CA ALA A 266 -7.95 1.50 17.46
C ALA A 266 -6.70 2.36 17.76
N GLY A 267 -5.68 1.73 18.35
CA GLY A 267 -4.32 2.26 18.33
C GLY A 267 -3.46 1.59 17.25
N ALA A 268 -2.13 1.72 17.37
CA ALA A 268 -1.20 1.07 16.45
C ALA A 268 -1.38 -0.47 16.46
N ALA A 269 -1.52 -1.05 15.27
CA ALA A 269 -1.47 -2.48 15.06
C ALA A 269 -0.04 -3.01 15.16
N LYS A 270 0.11 -4.31 15.44
CA LYS A 270 1.41 -4.99 15.34
C LYS A 270 1.32 -6.16 14.36
N PRO A 271 2.04 -6.11 13.22
CA PRO A 271 2.20 -7.25 12.34
C PRO A 271 3.38 -8.14 12.77
N LEU A 272 3.30 -9.42 12.43
CA LEU A 272 4.33 -10.44 12.58
C LEU A 272 4.30 -11.36 11.36
N THR A 273 5.41 -11.45 10.64
CA THR A 273 5.53 -12.32 9.47
C THR A 273 5.78 -13.77 9.92
N ILE A 274 4.96 -14.69 9.45
CA ILE A 274 5.06 -16.13 9.73
C ILE A 274 5.23 -16.88 8.41
N ASN A 275 6.21 -17.78 8.38
CA ASN A 275 6.45 -18.66 7.25
C ASN A 275 6.01 -20.07 7.62
N LEU A 276 5.17 -20.68 6.78
CA LEU A 276 4.78 -22.08 6.87
C LEU A 276 5.56 -22.86 5.80
N ASN A 277 6.19 -23.97 6.17
CA ASN A 277 6.92 -24.86 5.27
C ASN A 277 6.91 -26.29 5.84
N ARG A 278 5.73 -26.90 5.81
CA ARG A 278 5.38 -28.16 6.47
C ARG A 278 5.28 -29.33 5.48
N PHE A 279 4.85 -29.07 4.25
CA PHE A 279 4.49 -30.09 3.27
C PHE A 279 5.19 -29.83 1.93
N PRO A 280 5.58 -30.88 1.17
CA PRO A 280 5.86 -30.72 -0.25
C PRO A 280 4.68 -30.06 -0.98
N PRO A 281 4.92 -29.43 -2.13
CA PRO A 281 3.84 -28.80 -2.88
C PRO A 281 2.79 -29.84 -3.28
N ALA A 282 1.53 -29.41 -3.34
CA ALA A 282 0.46 -30.22 -3.89
C ALA A 282 0.75 -30.63 -5.34
N VAL A 283 0.19 -31.76 -5.74
CA VAL A 283 0.24 -32.23 -7.12
C VAL A 283 -0.40 -31.19 -8.03
N VAL A 284 0.29 -30.85 -9.11
CA VAL A 284 -0.20 -29.93 -10.14
C VAL A 284 -1.49 -30.48 -10.76
N THR A 285 -2.50 -29.62 -10.93
CA THR A 285 -3.78 -29.95 -11.57
C THR A 285 -3.89 -29.29 -12.94
N GLY A 286 -4.88 -29.72 -13.73
CA GLY A 286 -5.15 -29.13 -15.05
C GLY A 286 -4.02 -29.32 -16.07
N PHE A 287 -3.10 -30.26 -15.84
CA PHE A 287 -1.97 -30.49 -16.74
C PHE A 287 -2.43 -31.06 -18.08
N ALA A 288 -2.14 -30.33 -19.16
CA ALA A 288 -2.55 -30.68 -20.51
C ALA A 288 -1.58 -30.10 -21.54
N GLY A 289 -1.67 -30.60 -22.77
CA GLY A 289 -0.75 -30.21 -23.83
C GLY A 289 -0.94 -30.97 -25.13
N GLY A 290 -0.29 -30.46 -26.19
CA GLY A 290 -0.45 -30.95 -27.56
C GLY A 290 0.64 -30.43 -28.48
N ARG A 291 0.86 -31.12 -29.61
CA ARG A 291 1.78 -30.65 -30.65
C ARG A 291 1.16 -29.43 -31.34
N ASN A 292 1.89 -28.34 -31.49
CA ASN A 292 1.41 -27.15 -32.21
C ASN A 292 2.31 -26.77 -33.41
N GLY A 293 1.84 -25.86 -34.27
CA GLY A 293 2.60 -25.38 -35.43
C GLY A 293 2.90 -26.47 -36.48
N THR A 294 4.18 -26.62 -36.86
CA THR A 294 4.67 -27.65 -37.80
C THR A 294 4.71 -29.06 -37.19
N GLY A 295 4.24 -29.23 -35.96
CA GLY A 295 4.24 -30.50 -35.23
C GLY A 295 5.58 -30.84 -34.59
N THR A 296 6.57 -29.94 -34.60
CA THR A 296 7.92 -30.14 -34.03
C THR A 296 8.07 -29.63 -32.61
N GLU A 297 7.04 -28.99 -32.07
CA GLU A 297 7.01 -28.46 -30.70
C GLU A 297 5.79 -28.99 -29.98
N VAL A 298 5.92 -29.23 -28.67
CA VAL A 298 4.79 -29.58 -27.79
C VAL A 298 4.56 -28.45 -26.81
N ASP A 299 3.35 -27.95 -26.79
CA ASP A 299 2.90 -26.89 -25.90
C ASP A 299 2.17 -27.50 -24.71
N LEU A 300 2.53 -27.07 -23.51
CA LEU A 300 2.13 -27.65 -22.23
C LEU A 300 1.66 -26.54 -21.30
N GLU A 301 0.63 -26.80 -20.50
CA GLU A 301 0.13 -25.87 -19.51
C GLU A 301 -0.56 -26.59 -18.35
N TRP A 302 -0.72 -25.88 -17.24
CA TRP A 302 -1.31 -26.39 -16.00
C TRP A 302 -1.97 -25.27 -15.18
N ASP A 303 -2.71 -25.63 -14.14
CA ASP A 303 -3.26 -24.67 -13.19
C ASP A 303 -2.20 -24.27 -12.15
N PRO A 304 -2.18 -23.01 -11.69
CA PRO A 304 -1.27 -22.60 -10.63
C PRO A 304 -1.60 -23.32 -9.32
N ASN A 305 -0.54 -23.72 -8.62
CA ASN A 305 -0.64 -24.28 -7.28
C ASN A 305 -1.19 -23.25 -6.27
N PRO A 306 -2.06 -23.68 -5.32
CA PRO A 306 -2.66 -22.79 -4.32
C PRO A 306 -1.72 -22.37 -3.18
N GLU A 307 -0.53 -22.98 -3.06
CA GLU A 307 0.50 -22.59 -2.09
C GLU A 307 1.16 -21.25 -2.42
N LYS A 308 1.69 -20.57 -1.39
CA LYS A 308 2.34 -19.26 -1.54
C LYS A 308 3.87 -19.32 -1.58
N ASP A 309 4.46 -20.51 -1.41
CA ASP A 309 5.90 -20.76 -1.44
C ASP A 309 6.38 -21.54 -2.67
N ILE A 310 5.55 -21.64 -3.70
CA ILE A 310 5.96 -22.19 -4.99
C ILE A 310 7.03 -21.28 -5.60
N VAL A 311 8.15 -21.87 -6.01
CA VAL A 311 9.27 -21.17 -6.65
C VAL A 311 9.38 -21.45 -8.15
N GLY A 312 8.61 -22.41 -8.67
CA GLY A 312 8.56 -22.75 -10.09
C GLY A 312 7.99 -24.15 -10.36
N TYR A 313 8.16 -24.62 -11.59
CA TYR A 313 7.70 -25.94 -12.03
C TYR A 313 8.80 -26.66 -12.83
N ARG A 314 8.74 -28.00 -12.82
CA ARG A 314 9.62 -28.87 -13.61
C ARG A 314 8.79 -29.80 -14.46
N VAL A 315 9.04 -29.75 -15.76
CA VAL A 315 8.37 -30.59 -16.76
C VAL A 315 9.33 -31.64 -17.26
N TYR A 316 8.88 -32.89 -17.26
CA TYR A 316 9.65 -34.05 -17.68
C TYR A 316 8.97 -34.74 -18.84
N ARG A 317 9.78 -35.30 -19.74
CA ARG A 317 9.35 -36.10 -20.88
C ARG A 317 9.88 -37.53 -20.79
N SER A 318 9.06 -38.48 -21.21
CA SER A 318 9.42 -39.89 -21.42
C SER A 318 8.86 -40.41 -22.75
N LEU A 319 9.45 -41.48 -23.28
CA LEU A 319 8.89 -42.25 -24.40
C LEU A 319 7.99 -43.40 -23.92
N THR A 320 7.92 -43.63 -22.61
CA THR A 320 7.05 -44.62 -21.96
C THR A 320 6.02 -43.93 -21.08
N SER A 321 4.91 -44.62 -20.78
CA SER A 321 3.83 -44.09 -19.95
C SER A 321 4.25 -43.75 -18.52
N THR A 322 5.40 -44.25 -18.07
CA THR A 322 5.99 -43.94 -16.78
C THR A 322 6.95 -42.76 -16.95
N VAL A 323 6.51 -41.58 -16.54
CA VAL A 323 7.36 -40.38 -16.45
C VAL A 323 7.92 -40.30 -15.03
N THR A 324 9.24 -40.13 -14.93
CA THR A 324 9.96 -39.96 -13.66
C THR A 324 10.67 -38.61 -13.64
N ASP A 325 11.05 -38.17 -12.44
CA ASP A 325 11.88 -36.97 -12.21
C ASP A 325 13.34 -37.13 -12.68
N SER A 326 13.72 -38.34 -13.09
CA SER A 326 14.95 -38.67 -13.82
C SER A 326 14.77 -38.72 -15.35
N GLY A 327 13.56 -38.43 -15.85
CA GLY A 327 13.28 -38.32 -17.28
C GLY A 327 13.99 -37.13 -17.93
N THR A 328 13.77 -36.91 -19.24
CA THR A 328 14.36 -35.76 -19.93
C THR A 328 13.70 -34.47 -19.43
N PRO A 329 14.44 -33.52 -18.83
CA PRO A 329 13.87 -32.24 -18.44
C PRO A 329 13.57 -31.42 -19.70
N VAL A 330 12.37 -30.86 -19.75
CA VAL A 330 11.87 -30.04 -20.87
C VAL A 330 11.92 -28.57 -20.50
N CYS A 331 11.24 -28.24 -19.40
CA CYS A 331 11.25 -26.92 -18.81
C CYS A 331 11.65 -27.06 -17.35
N GLU A 332 12.73 -26.39 -16.99
CA GLU A 332 13.07 -26.11 -15.61
C GLU A 332 12.98 -24.61 -15.42
N THR A 333 11.95 -24.13 -14.73
CA THR A 333 11.86 -22.72 -14.41
C THR A 333 12.89 -22.42 -13.34
N GLN A 334 14.03 -21.87 -13.74
CA GLN A 334 15.03 -21.36 -12.81
C GLN A 334 14.45 -20.18 -12.04
N VAL A 335 14.66 -20.18 -10.71
CA VAL A 335 14.01 -19.30 -9.75
C VAL A 335 14.29 -17.83 -10.05
N THR A 336 13.33 -17.18 -10.70
CA THR A 336 13.11 -15.73 -10.69
C THR A 336 11.66 -15.52 -10.27
N GLU A 337 11.27 -14.37 -9.71
CA GLU A 337 9.87 -14.15 -9.30
C GLU A 337 8.86 -14.39 -10.45
N SER A 338 9.29 -14.13 -11.70
CA SER A 338 8.50 -14.43 -12.91
C SER A 338 8.33 -15.94 -13.19
N ALA A 339 9.25 -16.78 -12.71
CA ALA A 339 9.23 -18.23 -12.88
C ALA A 339 8.19 -18.92 -11.98
N ALA A 340 7.94 -18.37 -10.79
CA ALA A 340 6.96 -18.90 -9.83
C ALA A 340 5.51 -18.80 -10.36
N ALA A 341 5.25 -17.81 -11.23
CA ALA A 341 3.94 -17.61 -11.86
C ALA A 341 3.78 -18.35 -13.19
N ALA A 342 4.82 -19.00 -13.72
CA ALA A 342 4.77 -19.64 -15.03
C ALA A 342 3.89 -20.90 -14.98
N THR A 343 2.79 -20.89 -15.72
CA THR A 343 1.83 -22.01 -15.82
C THR A 343 1.82 -22.67 -17.20
N SER A 344 2.86 -22.45 -17.99
CA SER A 344 3.02 -23.04 -19.32
C SER A 344 4.49 -23.28 -19.69
N CYS A 345 4.70 -24.18 -20.64
CA CYS A 345 6.00 -24.62 -21.13
C CYS A 345 5.89 -25.04 -22.59
N VAL A 346 6.92 -24.82 -23.40
CA VAL A 346 7.02 -25.35 -24.76
C VAL A 346 8.24 -26.26 -24.85
N ASP A 347 8.02 -27.53 -25.20
CA ASP A 347 9.10 -28.44 -25.60
C ASP A 347 9.49 -28.17 -27.05
N THR A 348 10.51 -27.34 -27.25
CA THR A 348 11.08 -27.06 -28.58
C THR A 348 11.99 -28.19 -29.07
N SER A 349 12.22 -29.21 -28.23
CA SER A 349 13.05 -30.39 -28.52
C SER A 349 12.21 -31.66 -28.63
N ALA A 350 10.90 -31.52 -28.83
CA ALA A 350 9.96 -32.63 -28.85
C ALA A 350 10.39 -33.70 -29.87
N PRO A 351 10.12 -35.00 -29.61
CA PRO A 351 10.47 -36.06 -30.55
C PRO A 351 9.91 -35.79 -31.94
N ALA A 352 10.63 -36.24 -32.98
CA ALA A 352 10.20 -36.07 -34.37
C ALA A 352 8.79 -36.67 -34.60
N LEU A 353 8.15 -36.22 -35.69
CA LEU A 353 6.91 -36.82 -36.18
C LEU A 353 7.09 -38.36 -36.32
N GLY A 354 6.03 -39.11 -36.01
CA GLY A 354 6.02 -40.56 -35.95
C GLY A 354 6.30 -41.14 -34.56
N LEU A 355 6.75 -40.33 -33.60
CA LEU A 355 6.96 -40.75 -32.21
C LEU A 355 5.94 -40.13 -31.27
N LEU A 356 5.41 -40.99 -30.39
CA LEU A 356 4.62 -40.57 -29.23
C LEU A 356 5.54 -40.16 -28.09
N SER A 357 5.02 -39.37 -27.15
CA SER A 357 5.73 -38.99 -25.92
C SER A 357 4.76 -38.78 -24.78
N TYR A 358 5.24 -38.99 -23.56
CA TYR A 358 4.51 -38.74 -22.34
C TYR A 358 5.18 -37.59 -21.59
N TYR A 359 4.37 -36.69 -21.02
CA TYR A 359 4.85 -35.58 -20.22
C TYR A 359 4.24 -35.63 -18.84
N SER A 360 4.94 -35.10 -17.85
CA SER A 360 4.41 -34.81 -16.52
C SER A 360 5.08 -33.57 -15.96
N VAL A 361 4.43 -32.94 -14.98
CA VAL A 361 4.89 -31.72 -14.33
C VAL A 361 4.87 -31.91 -12.81
N ALA A 362 5.88 -31.34 -12.14
CA ALA A 362 5.92 -31.17 -10.70
C ALA A 362 6.03 -29.69 -10.36
N ALA A 363 5.34 -29.27 -9.30
CA ALA A 363 5.58 -27.98 -8.67
C ALA A 363 6.83 -28.07 -7.79
N VAL A 364 7.52 -26.95 -7.62
CA VAL A 364 8.77 -26.88 -6.85
C VAL A 364 8.64 -25.83 -5.76
N ASP A 365 9.02 -26.19 -4.53
CA ASP A 365 9.25 -25.27 -3.42
C ASP A 365 10.68 -25.40 -2.88
N ARG A 366 10.98 -24.70 -1.77
CA ARG A 366 12.19 -24.92 -0.98
C ARG A 366 11.84 -25.66 0.30
N ALA A 367 12.47 -26.80 0.54
CA ALA A 367 12.42 -27.48 1.82
C ALA A 367 13.08 -26.64 2.95
N PRO A 368 12.85 -26.95 4.24
CA PRO A 368 13.40 -26.17 5.36
C PRO A 368 14.93 -26.04 5.39
N ASN A 369 15.66 -26.97 4.77
CA ASN A 369 17.12 -26.92 4.62
C ASN A 369 17.59 -26.05 3.42
N GLY A 370 16.66 -25.41 2.70
CA GLY A 370 16.92 -24.57 1.54
C GLY A 370 17.02 -25.31 0.20
N ALA A 371 17.00 -26.65 0.21
CA ALA A 371 17.04 -27.46 -1.01
C ALA A 371 15.71 -27.41 -1.77
N TYR A 372 15.77 -27.50 -3.10
CA TYR A 372 14.56 -27.62 -3.90
C TYR A 372 13.86 -28.95 -3.64
N ARG A 373 12.53 -28.91 -3.50
CA ARG A 373 11.69 -30.08 -3.28
C ARG A 373 10.54 -30.05 -4.27
N ASN A 374 10.32 -31.17 -4.93
CA ASN A 374 9.26 -31.34 -5.91
C ASN A 374 7.97 -31.85 -5.24
N SER A 375 6.82 -31.53 -5.83
CA SER A 375 5.59 -32.29 -5.62
C SER A 375 5.72 -33.72 -6.15
N THR A 376 4.77 -34.58 -5.83
CA THR A 376 4.52 -35.75 -6.69
C THR A 376 4.18 -35.27 -8.11
N LEU A 377 4.68 -35.99 -9.11
CA LEU A 377 4.38 -35.73 -10.52
C LEU A 377 2.88 -35.85 -10.79
N ALA A 378 2.35 -34.93 -11.59
CA ALA A 378 0.99 -35.04 -12.11
C ALA A 378 0.82 -36.33 -12.93
N SER A 379 -0.42 -36.80 -13.09
CA SER A 379 -0.71 -37.91 -13.99
C SER A 379 -0.18 -37.60 -15.40
N PRO A 380 0.64 -38.48 -16.00
CA PRO A 380 1.23 -38.19 -17.30
C PRO A 380 0.17 -38.03 -18.40
N ILE A 381 0.39 -37.05 -19.28
CA ILE A 381 -0.40 -36.91 -20.51
C ILE A 381 0.31 -37.61 -21.66
N LEU A 382 -0.45 -38.21 -22.57
CA LEU A 382 0.05 -38.79 -23.81
C LEU A 382 -0.08 -37.76 -24.93
N ILE A 383 1.04 -37.46 -25.57
CA ILE A 383 1.09 -36.76 -26.85
C ILE A 383 1.26 -37.82 -27.95
N PRO A 384 0.22 -38.07 -28.75
CA PRO A 384 0.24 -39.15 -29.74
C PRO A 384 1.26 -38.88 -30.85
N ALA A 385 1.66 -39.94 -31.54
CA ALA A 385 2.45 -39.83 -32.75
C ALA A 385 1.62 -39.19 -33.86
N GLU A 386 2.13 -38.12 -34.46
CA GLU A 386 1.59 -37.51 -35.67
C GLU A 386 2.53 -37.82 -36.84
N THR A 387 1.99 -38.05 -38.03
CA THR A 387 2.81 -38.22 -39.23
C THR A 387 2.47 -37.15 -40.26
N VAL A 388 3.39 -36.90 -41.20
CA VAL A 388 3.14 -35.99 -42.32
C VAL A 388 1.95 -36.46 -43.18
N LEU A 389 1.67 -37.77 -43.20
CA LEU A 389 0.57 -38.37 -43.96
C LEU A 389 -0.77 -38.34 -43.23
N THR A 390 -0.75 -38.28 -41.90
CA THR A 390 -1.94 -38.27 -41.04
C THR A 390 -1.78 -37.19 -39.96
N PRO A 391 -1.71 -35.90 -40.35
CA PRO A 391 -1.66 -34.83 -39.37
C PRO A 391 -2.98 -34.80 -38.60
N GLN A 392 -2.92 -34.53 -37.31
CA GLN A 392 -4.14 -34.23 -36.58
C GLN A 392 -4.67 -32.87 -37.07
N PRO A 393 -5.95 -32.78 -37.47
CA PRO A 393 -6.52 -31.52 -37.93
C PRO A 393 -6.55 -30.52 -36.76
N ALA A 394 -6.25 -29.26 -37.07
CA ALA A 394 -6.49 -28.18 -36.12
C ALA A 394 -7.95 -27.71 -36.21
N PRO A 395 -8.51 -27.15 -35.13
CA PRO A 395 -9.81 -26.50 -35.17
C PRO A 395 -9.94 -25.45 -36.27
N THR A 396 -11.16 -25.24 -36.73
CA THR A 396 -11.52 -24.12 -37.57
C THR A 396 -11.20 -22.81 -36.83
N ARG A 397 -10.63 -21.88 -37.58
CA ARG A 397 -10.25 -20.56 -37.09
C ARG A 397 -11.48 -19.77 -36.62
N PRO A 398 -11.44 -19.14 -35.44
CA PRO A 398 -12.49 -18.22 -35.00
C PRO A 398 -12.69 -17.06 -35.99
N THR A 399 -13.94 -16.65 -36.19
CA THR A 399 -14.30 -15.53 -37.09
C THR A 399 -15.09 -14.46 -36.35
N GLY A 400 -15.24 -13.27 -36.97
CA GLY A 400 -16.03 -12.18 -36.40
C GLY A 400 -15.45 -11.63 -35.09
N LEU A 401 -14.12 -11.67 -34.92
CA LEU A 401 -13.46 -11.05 -33.78
C LEU A 401 -13.71 -9.53 -33.81
N SER A 402 -14.29 -8.99 -32.75
CA SER A 402 -14.55 -7.57 -32.55
C SER A 402 -14.40 -7.18 -31.08
N ILE A 403 -14.28 -5.89 -30.79
CA ILE A 403 -14.41 -5.36 -29.42
C ILE A 403 -15.57 -4.38 -29.38
N CYS A 404 -16.32 -4.44 -28.30
CA CYS A 404 -17.33 -3.44 -27.97
C CYS A 404 -16.99 -2.76 -26.64
N GLN A 405 -17.53 -1.56 -26.45
CA GLN A 405 -17.48 -0.85 -25.18
C GLN A 405 -18.80 -1.04 -24.43
N GLY A 406 -18.71 -1.41 -23.15
CA GLY A 406 -19.85 -1.54 -22.28
C GLY A 406 -20.62 -0.22 -22.15
N GLY A 407 -21.92 -0.32 -21.91
CA GLY A 407 -22.89 0.76 -22.06
C GLY A 407 -23.45 0.89 -23.49
N THR A 408 -22.89 0.19 -24.47
CA THR A 408 -23.44 0.11 -25.83
C THR A 408 -24.40 -1.07 -25.96
N SER A 409 -25.50 -0.91 -26.70
CA SER A 409 -26.45 -2.00 -26.98
C SER A 409 -25.76 -3.17 -27.69
N GLY A 410 -25.98 -4.40 -27.20
CA GLY A 410 -25.35 -5.62 -27.73
C GLY A 410 -23.92 -5.88 -27.25
N CYS A 411 -23.39 -5.06 -26.34
CA CYS A 411 -22.12 -5.33 -25.68
C CYS A 411 -22.35 -6.03 -24.34
N ASP A 412 -22.42 -7.35 -24.38
CA ASP A 412 -22.72 -8.18 -23.22
C ASP A 412 -21.46 -8.84 -22.67
N LEU A 413 -21.40 -8.97 -21.35
CA LEU A 413 -20.40 -9.75 -20.63
C LEU A 413 -20.53 -11.24 -20.98
N PRO A 414 -19.51 -12.05 -20.65
CA PRO A 414 -19.63 -13.51 -20.70
C PRO A 414 -20.81 -14.09 -19.91
N SER A 415 -21.34 -13.34 -18.93
CA SER A 415 -22.55 -13.70 -18.19
C SER A 415 -23.86 -13.47 -18.95
N GLY A 416 -23.82 -12.86 -20.14
CA GLY A 416 -24.99 -12.43 -20.91
C GLY A 416 -25.63 -11.13 -20.41
N GLN A 417 -25.05 -10.48 -19.40
CA GLN A 417 -25.50 -9.18 -18.91
C GLN A 417 -24.83 -8.04 -19.68
N VAL A 418 -25.52 -6.92 -19.87
CA VAL A 418 -24.93 -5.73 -20.50
C VAL A 418 -23.67 -5.29 -19.74
N ALA A 419 -22.57 -5.11 -20.46
CA ALA A 419 -21.30 -4.72 -19.88
C ALA A 419 -21.38 -3.27 -19.33
N PRO A 420 -20.84 -2.99 -18.12
CA PRO A 420 -20.80 -1.64 -17.56
C PRO A 420 -20.04 -0.65 -18.45
N VAL A 421 -20.40 0.64 -18.34
CA VAL A 421 -19.70 1.73 -19.05
C VAL A 421 -18.21 1.70 -18.76
N GLY A 422 -17.38 1.73 -19.80
CA GLY A 422 -15.92 1.71 -19.71
C GLY A 422 -15.29 0.31 -19.73
N THR A 423 -16.08 -0.76 -19.71
CA THR A 423 -15.58 -2.13 -19.90
C THR A 423 -15.32 -2.41 -21.38
N LYS A 424 -14.16 -2.95 -21.74
CA LYS A 424 -13.90 -3.45 -23.10
C LYS A 424 -14.18 -4.95 -23.15
N VAL A 425 -15.02 -5.37 -24.08
CA VAL A 425 -15.37 -6.79 -24.26
C VAL A 425 -14.99 -7.23 -25.67
N LEU A 426 -14.13 -8.23 -25.77
CA LEU A 426 -13.84 -8.93 -27.02
C LEU A 426 -14.94 -9.95 -27.27
N THR A 427 -15.42 -10.03 -28.50
CA THR A 427 -16.42 -11.01 -28.94
C THR A 427 -15.97 -11.69 -30.23
N TRP A 428 -16.28 -12.97 -30.41
CA TRP A 428 -16.07 -13.69 -31.66
C TRP A 428 -17.11 -14.79 -31.84
N THR A 429 -17.24 -15.28 -33.06
CA THR A 429 -18.11 -16.39 -33.40
C THR A 429 -17.47 -17.70 -32.92
N LYS A 430 -18.25 -18.53 -32.23
CA LYS A 430 -17.89 -19.88 -31.81
C LYS A 430 -17.51 -20.72 -33.04
N SER A 431 -16.42 -21.48 -32.95
CA SER A 431 -16.01 -22.39 -34.02
C SER A 431 -17.06 -23.46 -34.27
N THR A 432 -17.24 -23.84 -35.54
CA THR A 432 -18.25 -24.81 -35.99
C THR A 432 -17.74 -26.24 -36.10
N ASP A 433 -16.55 -26.52 -35.56
CA ASP A 433 -15.98 -27.87 -35.57
C ASP A 433 -16.93 -28.85 -34.86
N SER A 434 -16.93 -30.10 -35.35
CA SER A 434 -17.84 -31.13 -34.85
C SER A 434 -17.74 -31.25 -33.32
N PRO A 435 -18.87 -31.25 -32.58
CA PRO A 435 -18.85 -31.40 -31.13
C PRO A 435 -18.38 -32.80 -30.68
N SER A 436 -18.26 -33.76 -31.60
CA SER A 436 -17.78 -35.10 -31.30
C SER A 436 -16.24 -35.17 -31.29
N PRO A 437 -15.62 -35.80 -30.29
CA PRO A 437 -14.18 -36.05 -30.28
C PRO A 437 -13.70 -36.73 -31.57
N PRO A 438 -12.47 -36.42 -32.05
CA PRO A 438 -11.45 -35.64 -31.34
C PRO A 438 -11.44 -34.13 -31.61
N ASP A 439 -12.27 -33.60 -32.50
CA ASP A 439 -12.06 -32.23 -33.03
C ASP A 439 -12.94 -31.17 -32.35
N SER A 440 -13.52 -31.50 -31.18
CA SER A 440 -14.33 -30.55 -30.42
C SER A 440 -13.47 -29.45 -29.80
N VAL A 441 -13.90 -28.20 -29.97
CA VAL A 441 -13.23 -27.04 -29.36
C VAL A 441 -13.39 -27.09 -27.85
N ALA A 442 -12.26 -27.27 -27.15
CA ALA A 442 -12.19 -27.31 -25.70
C ALA A 442 -12.05 -25.90 -25.10
N SER A 443 -11.33 -25.00 -25.77
CA SER A 443 -11.15 -23.62 -25.33
C SER A 443 -10.72 -22.71 -26.46
N TYR A 444 -10.61 -21.42 -26.17
CA TYR A 444 -10.01 -20.40 -27.01
C TYR A 444 -8.84 -19.76 -26.28
N ARG A 445 -7.82 -19.33 -27.03
CA ARG A 445 -6.70 -18.55 -26.50
C ARG A 445 -6.73 -17.15 -27.06
N VAL A 446 -6.60 -16.16 -26.18
CA VAL A 446 -6.47 -14.74 -26.53
C VAL A 446 -5.00 -14.37 -26.49
N TYR A 447 -4.50 -13.81 -27.57
CA TYR A 447 -3.16 -13.24 -27.68
C TYR A 447 -3.25 -11.72 -27.67
N ARG A 448 -2.33 -11.10 -26.94
CA ARG A 448 -2.23 -9.64 -26.84
C ARG A 448 -0.85 -9.17 -27.30
N ASP A 449 -0.83 -8.19 -28.20
CA ASP A 449 0.37 -7.51 -28.68
C ASP A 449 1.44 -8.43 -29.31
N GLY A 450 0.98 -9.49 -29.98
CA GLY A 450 1.86 -10.37 -30.72
C GLY A 450 1.19 -11.68 -31.13
N THR A 451 2.03 -12.63 -31.54
CA THR A 451 1.60 -13.95 -32.02
C THR A 451 2.40 -15.10 -31.41
N ALA A 452 3.45 -14.81 -30.63
CA ALA A 452 4.24 -15.84 -29.97
C ALA A 452 3.46 -16.45 -28.80
N ASN A 453 3.83 -17.65 -28.36
CA ASN A 453 3.19 -18.30 -27.21
C ASN A 453 3.34 -17.47 -25.92
N THR A 454 4.40 -16.67 -25.82
CA THR A 454 4.62 -15.71 -24.73
C THR A 454 3.65 -14.52 -24.75
N ASN A 455 2.92 -14.30 -25.84
CA ASN A 455 1.88 -13.27 -25.96
C ASN A 455 0.48 -13.78 -25.57
N ARG A 456 0.35 -15.02 -25.10
CA ARG A 456 -0.94 -15.54 -24.58
C ARG A 456 -1.32 -14.76 -23.34
N TYR A 457 -2.56 -14.28 -23.32
CA TYR A 457 -3.06 -13.42 -22.26
C TYR A 457 -4.21 -14.07 -21.48
N ALA A 458 -5.13 -14.75 -22.18
CA ALA A 458 -6.26 -15.42 -21.54
C ALA A 458 -6.63 -16.74 -22.22
N ARG A 459 -7.19 -17.66 -21.43
CA ARG A 459 -7.92 -18.83 -21.91
C ARG A 459 -9.41 -18.62 -21.66
N VAL A 460 -10.23 -18.91 -22.65
CA VAL A 460 -11.68 -18.68 -22.63
C VAL A 460 -12.39 -19.96 -23.02
N TYR A 461 -13.34 -20.41 -22.22
CA TYR A 461 -14.09 -21.63 -22.52
C TYR A 461 -15.31 -21.31 -23.41
N PRO A 462 -15.70 -22.20 -24.33
CA PRO A 462 -16.93 -22.04 -25.09
C PRO A 462 -18.15 -21.95 -24.14
N PRO A 463 -19.19 -21.19 -24.49
CA PRO A 463 -20.45 -21.18 -23.75
C PRO A 463 -21.00 -22.60 -23.57
N SER A 464 -21.51 -22.89 -22.36
CA SER A 464 -22.13 -24.18 -22.03
C SER A 464 -23.47 -24.37 -22.75
N ASP A 465 -24.17 -23.27 -23.05
CA ASP A 465 -25.38 -23.29 -23.86
C ASP A 465 -25.01 -23.61 -25.33
N PRO A 466 -25.54 -24.71 -25.91
CA PRO A 466 -25.27 -25.07 -27.29
C PRO A 466 -25.79 -24.03 -28.30
N ASP A 467 -26.87 -23.30 -27.97
CA ASP A 467 -27.50 -22.32 -28.86
C ASP A 467 -26.77 -20.96 -28.83
N HIS A 468 -25.88 -20.74 -27.85
CA HIS A 468 -24.99 -19.59 -27.83
C HIS A 468 -23.87 -19.74 -28.87
N THR A 469 -23.96 -18.94 -29.94
CA THR A 469 -23.01 -18.90 -31.06
C THR A 469 -21.88 -17.90 -30.89
N THR A 470 -21.96 -17.02 -29.88
CA THR A 470 -20.97 -15.97 -29.64
C THR A 470 -20.19 -16.26 -28.37
N VAL A 471 -18.88 -16.08 -28.43
CA VAL A 471 -17.97 -16.16 -27.29
C VAL A 471 -17.50 -14.75 -26.95
N SER A 472 -17.41 -14.44 -25.67
CA SER A 472 -16.97 -13.13 -25.21
C SER A 472 -15.94 -13.24 -24.09
N TRP A 473 -15.06 -12.25 -23.99
CA TRP A 473 -14.08 -12.12 -22.93
C TRP A 473 -13.86 -10.64 -22.58
N THR A 474 -13.72 -10.35 -21.30
CA THR A 474 -13.58 -8.98 -20.79
C THR A 474 -12.11 -8.64 -20.57
N GLU A 475 -11.66 -7.48 -21.08
CA GLU A 475 -10.32 -6.96 -20.80
C GLU A 475 -10.25 -6.46 -19.36
N THR A 476 -9.20 -6.89 -18.65
CA THR A 476 -9.02 -6.67 -17.23
C THR A 476 -8.10 -5.49 -16.90
N GLU A 477 -7.34 -4.99 -17.87
CA GLU A 477 -6.52 -3.78 -17.67
C GLU A 477 -7.33 -2.48 -17.68
N ALA A 478 -6.85 -1.50 -16.90
CA ALA A 478 -7.49 -0.20 -16.75
C ALA A 478 -7.59 0.57 -18.08
N ALA A 479 -8.63 1.39 -18.22
CA ALA A 479 -8.89 2.18 -19.43
C ALA A 479 -7.68 3.08 -19.79
N GLY A 480 -7.26 3.04 -21.07
CA GLY A 480 -6.23 3.93 -21.62
C GLY A 480 -5.14 3.22 -22.43
N ALA A 481 -4.89 1.93 -22.17
CA ALA A 481 -3.95 1.14 -22.97
C ALA A 481 -4.58 0.72 -24.31
N THR A 482 -3.78 0.74 -25.37
CA THR A 482 -4.15 0.29 -26.71
C THR A 482 -3.42 -1.00 -27.01
N HIS A 483 -4.18 -2.06 -27.29
CA HIS A 483 -3.65 -3.38 -27.56
C HIS A 483 -4.18 -3.93 -28.89
N THR A 484 -3.42 -4.87 -29.47
CA THR A 484 -3.88 -5.69 -30.59
C THR A 484 -4.22 -7.09 -30.08
N TYR A 485 -5.36 -7.62 -30.51
CA TYR A 485 -5.83 -8.92 -30.06
C TYR A 485 -5.97 -9.90 -31.22
N ARG A 486 -5.68 -11.17 -30.92
CA ARG A 486 -5.94 -12.31 -31.80
C ARG A 486 -6.53 -13.44 -30.98
N VAL A 487 -7.35 -14.27 -31.61
CA VAL A 487 -7.98 -15.42 -30.96
C VAL A 487 -7.74 -16.68 -31.79
N THR A 488 -7.51 -17.80 -31.10
CA THR A 488 -7.47 -19.15 -31.68
C THR A 488 -8.44 -20.06 -30.98
N ALA A 489 -8.92 -21.08 -31.68
CA ALA A 489 -9.63 -22.21 -31.09
C ALA A 489 -8.63 -23.33 -30.76
N VAL A 490 -8.87 -24.05 -29.68
CA VAL A 490 -8.05 -25.16 -29.18
C VAL A 490 -8.93 -26.39 -29.00
N ASP A 491 -8.58 -27.53 -29.61
CA ASP A 491 -9.33 -28.79 -29.44
C ASP A 491 -8.97 -29.52 -28.13
N ASN A 492 -9.64 -30.63 -27.87
CA ASN A 492 -9.41 -31.51 -26.72
C ASN A 492 -8.04 -32.24 -26.73
N LYS A 493 -7.31 -32.18 -27.84
CA LYS A 493 -5.95 -32.68 -28.02
C LYS A 493 -4.93 -31.53 -28.12
N TYR A 494 -5.36 -30.32 -27.74
CA TYR A 494 -4.53 -29.14 -27.63
C TYR A 494 -3.96 -28.57 -28.94
N LYS A 495 -4.49 -29.01 -30.10
CA LYS A 495 -4.18 -28.37 -31.38
C LYS A 495 -4.82 -27.01 -31.44
N GLU A 496 -4.03 -26.05 -31.88
CA GLU A 496 -4.46 -24.67 -32.02
C GLU A 496 -4.73 -24.31 -33.48
N SER A 497 -5.86 -23.64 -33.74
CA SER A 497 -6.20 -23.10 -35.05
C SER A 497 -5.20 -22.05 -35.52
N SER A 498 -5.29 -21.66 -36.79
CA SER A 498 -4.70 -20.38 -37.23
C SER A 498 -5.34 -19.21 -36.47
N LYS A 499 -4.56 -18.15 -36.24
CA LYS A 499 -4.99 -16.96 -35.49
C LYS A 499 -6.01 -16.16 -36.29
N ALA A 500 -7.12 -15.77 -35.67
CA ALA A 500 -8.05 -14.78 -36.20
C ALA A 500 -7.29 -13.49 -36.58
N ASP A 501 -7.74 -12.81 -37.63
CA ASP A 501 -7.08 -11.58 -38.11
C ASP A 501 -7.10 -10.59 -36.95
N PRO A 502 -6.01 -9.81 -36.77
CA PRO A 502 -5.95 -8.86 -35.69
C PRO A 502 -7.13 -7.91 -35.85
N TRP A 503 -7.95 -7.78 -34.82
CA TRP A 503 -8.91 -6.70 -34.81
C TRP A 503 -8.14 -5.41 -34.50
N PRO A 504 -8.16 -4.39 -35.39
CA PRO A 504 -7.39 -3.17 -35.19
C PRO A 504 -7.88 -2.45 -33.93
N SER A 505 -6.93 -1.83 -33.24
CA SER A 505 -7.17 -0.99 -32.07
C SER A 505 -8.31 0.01 -32.32
N VAL A 506 -9.37 -0.05 -31.52
CA VAL A 506 -10.26 1.10 -31.35
C VAL A 506 -9.74 1.89 -30.16
N SER A 507 -9.18 3.06 -30.44
CA SER A 507 -8.91 4.07 -29.42
C SER A 507 -10.21 4.32 -28.67
N GLY A 508 -10.15 4.23 -27.34
CA GLY A 508 -11.31 4.50 -26.49
C GLY A 508 -11.78 5.93 -26.61
#